data_AF-A0A2D7XQL7-F1
#
_entry.id   AF-A0A2D7XQL7-F1
#
_cell.length_a   1.000
_cell.length_b   1.000
_cell.length_c   1.000
_cell.angle_alpha   90.00
_cell.angle_beta   90.00
_cell.angle_gamma   90.00
#
_symmetry.space_group_name_H-M   'P 1'
#
loop_
_entity.id
_entity.type
_entity.pdbx_description
1 polymer ?
#
loop_
_entity_poly.entity_id
_entity_poly.type
_entity_poly.pdbx_seq_one_letter_code
_entity_poly.pdbx_strand_id
1 'polypeptide(L)'
;MPDYSEDWHPGSFTKNFGWGKDGRGLAELHHAIRVGFGEAKGDIRRSDFRQRLEAQDINFYIPANFFLFNYSNEAGDWICFDELVFQAVFFGHSEHFDRLALFAFNLSLVGSWQGARHFQRRPALWSNRYIVERLAQAHRWDVSKVNADDIQAFLDGDGRYKAKTSRKLSTNLNFLYQIGGLDSVVADTIERWWMNASFLAADRLCRLQYARRLNVSAIGEALDEFEFSLLSGGKNVEKSYALKRLLEMYVSVGGPARFERSVEAINSGRTNDPRPYGLVDKKLPRAPKSLPAGVVNTMDWLDASYEVLNHDELKAFDVDMFVREASVRALSKIRERGIKPTMSSSDLMALMRG
;
A
#
# COMPACT_ATOMS: atom_id res chain seq x y z
N MET A 1 -20.45 -9.26 15.71
CA MET A 1 -20.48 -8.41 14.51
C MET A 1 -21.83 -8.58 13.85
N PRO A 2 -22.44 -7.58 13.19
CA PRO A 2 -23.67 -7.83 12.46
C PRO A 2 -23.35 -8.80 11.32
N ASP A 3 -24.06 -9.91 11.33
CA ASP A 3 -24.05 -11.00 10.36
C ASP A 3 -24.59 -10.48 9.03
N TYR A 4 -23.74 -9.79 8.27
CA TYR A 4 -24.01 -9.52 6.87
C TYR A 4 -23.54 -10.75 6.10
N SER A 5 -24.46 -11.45 5.44
CA SER A 5 -24.06 -12.45 4.45
C SER A 5 -23.06 -11.79 3.50
N GLU A 6 -21.88 -12.40 3.32
CA GLU A 6 -20.84 -11.90 2.43
C GLU A 6 -21.29 -12.04 0.97
N ASP A 7 -22.31 -11.30 0.55
CA ASP A 7 -22.81 -11.36 -0.82
C ASP A 7 -21.85 -10.59 -1.74
N TRP A 8 -21.29 -11.30 -2.72
CA TRP A 8 -20.32 -10.75 -3.66
C TRP A 8 -21.02 -10.25 -4.92
N HIS A 9 -21.16 -8.93 -5.00
CA HIS A 9 -21.69 -8.26 -6.17
C HIS A 9 -20.58 -7.62 -6.99
N PRO A 10 -20.32 -8.10 -8.23
CA PRO A 10 -19.18 -7.61 -9.02
C PRO A 10 -19.40 -6.22 -9.64
N GLY A 11 -20.63 -5.70 -9.61
CA GLY A 11 -20.94 -4.31 -9.92
C GLY A 11 -20.44 -3.83 -11.29
N SER A 12 -19.98 -2.57 -11.33
CA SER A 12 -19.50 -1.91 -12.54
C SER A 12 -18.17 -2.45 -13.07
N PHE A 13 -17.44 -3.27 -12.30
CA PHE A 13 -16.20 -3.90 -12.77
C PHE A 13 -16.42 -4.81 -13.98
N THR A 14 -17.61 -5.40 -14.09
CA THR A 14 -18.03 -6.18 -15.25
C THR A 14 -18.38 -5.34 -16.48
N LYS A 15 -18.48 -4.01 -16.37
CA LYS A 15 -18.95 -3.15 -17.48
C LYS A 15 -17.90 -2.14 -17.95
N ASN A 16 -17.14 -1.59 -17.02
CA ASN A 16 -16.40 -0.34 -17.22
C ASN A 16 -14.88 -0.47 -17.00
N PHE A 17 -14.35 -1.70 -16.88
CA PHE A 17 -12.91 -1.91 -16.73
C PHE A 17 -12.23 -1.96 -18.12
N GLY A 18 -11.29 -1.04 -18.37
CA GLY A 18 -10.63 -0.91 -19.69
C GLY A 18 -9.27 -0.24 -19.68
N TRP A 19 -8.61 -0.16 -18.51
CA TRP A 19 -7.29 0.46 -18.31
C TRP A 19 -6.14 -0.48 -18.62
N GLY A 20 -4.90 0.04 -18.73
CA GLY A 20 -3.71 -0.79 -18.90
C GLY A 20 -3.56 -1.44 -20.28
N LYS A 21 -4.35 -0.99 -21.27
CA LYS A 21 -4.09 -1.32 -22.68
C LYS A 21 -2.68 -0.80 -23.04
N ASP A 22 -1.97 -1.56 -23.86
CA ASP A 22 -0.62 -1.25 -24.34
C ASP A 22 0.49 -1.31 -23.27
N GLY A 23 0.30 -2.08 -22.20
CA GLY A 23 1.36 -2.34 -21.21
C GLY A 23 1.64 -1.20 -20.24
N ARG A 24 0.71 -0.25 -20.09
CA ARG A 24 0.86 0.94 -19.23
C ARG A 24 0.49 0.71 -17.76
N GLY A 25 0.38 -0.54 -17.32
CA GLY A 25 0.02 -0.87 -15.93
C GLY A 25 -1.31 -0.23 -15.51
N LEU A 26 -1.33 0.39 -14.33
CA LEU A 26 -2.45 1.18 -13.80
C LEU A 26 -2.18 2.70 -13.91
N ALA A 27 -1.49 3.14 -14.96
CA ALA A 27 -1.24 4.57 -15.22
C ALA A 27 -2.52 5.39 -15.33
N GLU A 28 -3.61 4.85 -15.88
CA GLU A 28 -4.90 5.55 -15.94
C GLU A 28 -5.51 5.77 -14.54
N LEU A 29 -5.34 4.82 -13.61
CA LEU A 29 -5.76 5.00 -12.22
C LEU A 29 -4.90 6.07 -11.53
N HIS A 30 -3.57 6.00 -11.72
CA HIS A 30 -2.64 7.01 -11.21
C HIS A 30 -3.04 8.40 -11.67
N HIS A 31 -3.28 8.56 -12.98
CA HIS A 31 -3.73 9.80 -13.57
C HIS A 31 -5.09 10.27 -13.04
N ALA A 32 -6.07 9.37 -12.93
CA ALA A 32 -7.38 9.69 -12.39
C ALA A 32 -7.29 10.21 -10.96
N ILE A 33 -6.48 9.59 -10.10
CA ILE A 33 -6.28 10.05 -8.73
C ILE A 33 -5.64 11.44 -8.71
N ARG A 34 -4.60 11.67 -9.53
CA ARG A 34 -3.94 12.98 -9.64
C ARG A 34 -4.89 14.07 -10.13
N VAL A 35 -5.70 13.81 -11.15
CA VAL A 35 -6.69 14.77 -11.66
C VAL A 35 -7.73 15.09 -10.59
N GLY A 36 -8.23 14.05 -9.92
CA GLY A 36 -9.30 14.23 -8.94
C GLY A 36 -8.85 14.94 -7.67
N PHE A 37 -7.63 14.67 -7.17
CA PHE A 37 -7.08 15.39 -6.00
C PHE A 37 -6.47 16.74 -6.38
N GLY A 38 -5.88 16.88 -7.56
CA GLY A 38 -5.17 18.09 -7.99
C GLY A 38 -4.04 18.42 -7.01
N GLU A 39 -3.99 19.68 -6.55
CA GLU A 39 -3.03 20.17 -5.56
C GLU A 39 -3.45 19.89 -4.11
N ALA A 40 -4.57 19.21 -3.88
CA ALA A 40 -5.05 18.92 -2.53
C ALA A 40 -4.07 17.98 -1.80
N LYS A 41 -3.78 18.31 -0.53
CA LYS A 41 -2.92 17.52 0.38
C LYS A 41 -3.72 16.92 1.54
N GLY A 42 -5.03 16.71 1.34
CA GLY A 42 -5.97 16.24 2.34
C GLY A 42 -7.25 15.70 1.70
N ASP A 43 -8.17 15.26 2.54
CA ASP A 43 -9.45 14.68 2.12
C ASP A 43 -10.24 15.66 1.25
N ILE A 44 -10.95 15.15 0.24
CA ILE A 44 -11.72 15.97 -0.71
C ILE A 44 -13.16 15.49 -0.79
N ARG A 45 -14.07 16.37 -1.23
CA ARG A 45 -15.44 15.97 -1.50
C ARG A 45 -15.49 14.96 -2.64
N ARG A 46 -16.33 13.94 -2.47
CA ARG A 46 -16.59 12.95 -3.51
C ARG A 46 -17.23 13.59 -4.76
N SER A 47 -18.03 14.65 -4.59
CA SER A 47 -18.58 15.47 -5.68
C SER A 47 -17.49 16.18 -6.48
N ASP A 48 -16.50 16.76 -5.81
CA ASP A 48 -15.46 17.57 -6.47
C ASP A 48 -14.49 16.66 -7.22
N PHE A 49 -14.15 15.51 -6.63
CA PHE A 49 -13.40 14.47 -7.33
C PHE A 49 -14.13 14.03 -8.60
N ARG A 50 -15.44 13.77 -8.50
CA ARG A 50 -16.27 13.40 -9.65
C ARG A 50 -16.27 14.48 -10.73
N GLN A 51 -16.51 15.73 -10.36
CA GLN A 51 -16.56 16.85 -11.29
C GLN A 51 -15.24 17.02 -12.07
N ARG A 52 -14.10 16.90 -11.38
CA ARG A 52 -12.77 17.00 -11.99
C ARG A 52 -12.48 15.88 -12.98
N LEU A 53 -12.91 14.66 -12.67
CA LEU A 53 -12.75 13.51 -13.58
C LEU A 53 -13.67 13.64 -14.80
N GLU A 54 -14.94 14.01 -14.60
CA GLU A 54 -15.90 14.20 -15.70
C GLU A 54 -15.46 15.33 -16.65
N ALA A 55 -14.83 16.39 -16.14
CA ALA A 55 -14.27 17.46 -16.96
C ALA A 55 -13.15 17.00 -17.92
N GLN A 56 -12.56 15.82 -17.68
CA GLN A 56 -11.51 15.23 -18.53
C GLN A 56 -11.96 13.90 -19.18
N ASP A 57 -13.27 13.61 -19.18
CA ASP A 57 -13.83 12.33 -19.67
C ASP A 57 -13.24 11.08 -19.01
N ILE A 58 -12.83 11.21 -17.74
CA ILE A 58 -12.28 10.11 -16.95
C ILE A 58 -13.40 9.40 -16.18
N ASN A 59 -13.42 8.06 -16.22
CA ASN A 59 -14.39 7.27 -15.48
C ASN A 59 -14.21 7.42 -13.96
N PHE A 60 -15.17 8.08 -13.31
CA PHE A 60 -15.21 8.25 -11.85
C PHE A 60 -15.43 6.95 -11.06
N TYR A 61 -16.26 6.04 -11.57
CA TYR A 61 -16.78 4.93 -10.79
C TYR A 61 -15.73 3.88 -10.45
N ILE A 62 -14.77 3.62 -11.35
CA ILE A 62 -13.74 2.61 -11.07
C ILE A 62 -12.77 3.07 -9.96
N PRO A 63 -12.11 4.24 -10.04
CA PRO A 63 -11.23 4.71 -8.97
C PRO A 63 -11.97 4.82 -7.65
N ALA A 64 -13.12 5.50 -7.65
CA ALA A 64 -13.81 5.87 -6.43
C ALA A 64 -14.53 4.69 -5.75
N ASN A 65 -14.93 3.66 -6.49
CA ASN A 65 -15.65 2.52 -5.91
C ASN A 65 -14.77 1.30 -5.65
N PHE A 66 -13.61 1.15 -6.28
CA PHE A 66 -12.80 -0.07 -6.12
C PHE A 66 -11.44 0.14 -5.47
N PHE A 67 -10.91 1.37 -5.54
CA PHE A 67 -9.56 1.66 -5.07
C PHE A 67 -9.55 2.63 -3.91
N LEU A 68 -10.29 3.73 -3.99
CA LEU A 68 -10.23 4.82 -3.03
C LEU A 68 -11.12 4.58 -1.80
N PHE A 69 -10.69 5.11 -0.66
CA PHE A 69 -11.44 5.02 0.60
C PHE A 69 -12.40 6.19 0.74
N ASN A 70 -13.68 5.88 0.99
CA ASN A 70 -14.79 6.82 1.09
C ASN A 70 -15.37 6.81 2.50
N TYR A 71 -15.82 7.98 2.95
CA TYR A 71 -16.56 8.10 4.19
C TYR A 71 -17.59 9.24 4.09
N SER A 72 -18.58 9.20 4.97
CA SER A 72 -19.56 10.29 5.13
C SER A 72 -19.42 10.89 6.52
N ASN A 73 -19.61 12.20 6.61
CA ASN A 73 -19.81 12.92 7.87
C ASN A 73 -20.96 13.91 7.70
N GLU A 74 -21.24 14.73 8.73
CA GLU A 74 -22.32 15.74 8.68
C GLU A 74 -22.19 16.71 7.51
N ALA A 75 -20.96 16.97 7.06
CA ALA A 75 -20.72 17.86 5.95
C ALA A 75 -21.05 17.19 4.61
N GLY A 76 -21.07 15.86 4.49
CA GLY A 76 -21.39 15.09 3.27
C GLY A 76 -20.42 13.95 2.98
N ASP A 77 -20.30 13.56 1.71
CA ASP A 77 -19.44 12.45 1.25
C ASP A 77 -18.03 12.89 0.86
N TRP A 78 -17.04 12.13 1.30
CA TRP A 78 -15.62 12.43 1.15
C TRP A 78 -14.83 11.24 0.61
N ILE A 79 -13.72 11.56 -0.04
CA ILE A 79 -12.66 10.62 -0.39
C ILE A 79 -11.44 10.97 0.46
N CYS A 80 -10.94 9.98 1.16
CA CYS A 80 -9.79 10.10 2.05
C CYS A 80 -8.49 10.24 1.26
N PHE A 81 -7.60 11.11 1.75
CA PHE A 81 -6.20 11.16 1.38
C PHE A 81 -5.43 10.09 2.19
N ASP A 82 -5.44 8.86 1.69
CA ASP A 82 -4.70 7.73 2.27
C ASP A 82 -3.36 7.51 1.55
N GLU A 83 -2.62 6.48 1.96
CA GLU A 83 -1.33 6.13 1.37
C GLU A 83 -1.37 5.94 -0.17
N LEU A 84 -2.45 5.40 -0.74
CA LEU A 84 -2.56 5.21 -2.20
C LEU A 84 -2.61 6.57 -2.92
N VAL A 85 -3.42 7.49 -2.38
CA VAL A 85 -3.53 8.86 -2.89
C VAL A 85 -2.20 9.60 -2.75
N PHE A 86 -1.55 9.48 -1.59
CA PHE A 86 -0.25 10.07 -1.36
C PHE A 86 0.80 9.62 -2.39
N GLN A 87 0.88 8.31 -2.68
CA GLN A 87 1.81 7.81 -3.69
C GLN A 87 1.47 8.37 -5.09
N ALA A 88 0.19 8.45 -5.46
CA ALA A 88 -0.22 8.98 -6.76
C ALA A 88 0.09 10.48 -6.92
N VAL A 89 -0.18 11.29 -5.88
CA VAL A 89 -0.05 12.76 -5.94
C VAL A 89 1.41 13.20 -5.98
N PHE A 90 2.29 12.54 -5.19
CA PHE A 90 3.66 13.02 -5.01
C PHE A 90 4.72 12.27 -5.82
N PHE A 91 4.40 11.12 -6.41
CA PHE A 91 5.34 10.32 -7.18
C PHE A 91 4.81 10.04 -8.58
N GLY A 92 5.74 9.82 -9.53
CA GLY A 92 5.39 9.36 -10.87
C GLY A 92 4.77 7.95 -10.82
N HIS A 93 4.03 7.62 -11.88
CA HIS A 93 3.55 6.24 -12.07
C HIS A 93 4.74 5.27 -12.13
N SER A 94 4.57 4.09 -11.53
CA SER A 94 5.60 3.05 -11.44
C SER A 94 4.96 1.69 -11.16
N GLU A 95 5.69 0.60 -11.38
CA GLU A 95 5.23 -0.75 -11.03
C GLU A 95 4.91 -0.89 -9.54
N HIS A 96 5.63 -0.16 -8.67
CA HIS A 96 5.32 -0.15 -7.23
C HIS A 96 3.96 0.48 -6.94
N PHE A 97 3.55 1.49 -7.72
CA PHE A 97 2.20 2.04 -7.63
C PHE A 97 1.17 1.01 -8.12
N ASP A 98 1.45 0.31 -9.21
CA ASP A 98 0.56 -0.73 -9.75
C ASP A 98 0.30 -1.85 -8.73
N ARG A 99 1.36 -2.34 -8.08
CA ARG A 99 1.26 -3.35 -7.01
C ARG A 99 0.52 -2.83 -5.78
N LEU A 100 0.75 -1.56 -5.40
CA LEU A 100 0.02 -0.92 -4.29
C LEU A 100 -1.48 -0.79 -4.62
N ALA A 101 -1.82 -0.37 -5.83
CA ALA A 101 -3.19 -0.26 -6.28
C ALA A 101 -3.87 -1.63 -6.39
N LEU A 102 -3.14 -2.65 -6.87
CA LEU A 102 -3.62 -4.03 -6.89
C LEU A 102 -3.89 -4.54 -5.47
N PHE A 103 -2.99 -4.26 -4.53
CA PHE A 103 -3.20 -4.56 -3.12
C PHE A 103 -4.43 -3.82 -2.57
N ALA A 104 -4.61 -2.53 -2.88
CA ALA A 104 -5.78 -1.75 -2.44
C ALA A 104 -7.10 -2.37 -2.92
N PHE A 105 -7.12 -2.83 -4.17
CA PHE A 105 -8.24 -3.55 -4.77
C PHE A 105 -8.53 -4.87 -4.05
N ASN A 106 -7.49 -5.70 -3.83
CA ASN A 106 -7.62 -6.98 -3.17
C ASN A 106 -7.94 -6.86 -1.67
N LEU A 107 -7.51 -5.79 -1.01
CA LEU A 107 -7.91 -5.47 0.37
C LEU A 107 -9.42 -5.23 0.44
N SER A 108 -10.00 -4.61 -0.60
CA SER A 108 -11.43 -4.37 -0.75
C SER A 108 -12.01 -3.66 0.48
N LEU A 109 -11.33 -2.60 0.92
CA LEU A 109 -11.79 -1.71 1.98
C LEU A 109 -11.95 -0.31 1.39
N VAL A 110 -13.12 -0.01 0.81
CA VAL A 110 -13.38 1.29 0.16
C VAL A 110 -14.27 2.20 1.01
N GLY A 111 -14.69 1.76 2.20
CA GLY A 111 -15.56 2.52 3.09
C GLY A 111 -16.97 2.72 2.54
N SER A 112 -17.68 3.75 2.95
CA SER A 112 -19.09 3.95 2.59
C SER A 112 -19.38 5.42 2.29
N TRP A 113 -20.42 5.67 1.50
CA TRP A 113 -20.93 7.01 1.22
C TRP A 113 -22.46 7.01 1.28
N GLN A 114 -23.10 8.18 1.24
CA GLN A 114 -24.54 8.27 1.32
C GLN A 114 -25.21 7.54 0.14
N GLY A 115 -26.14 6.62 0.46
CA GLY A 115 -26.80 5.77 -0.53
C GLY A 115 -26.00 4.55 -1.00
N ALA A 116 -24.79 4.33 -0.47
CA ALA A 116 -24.06 3.08 -0.69
C ALA A 116 -24.81 1.89 -0.07
N ARG A 117 -24.91 0.79 -0.81
CA ARG A 117 -25.39 -0.49 -0.29
C ARG A 117 -24.32 -1.15 0.57
N HIS A 118 -24.70 -1.99 1.52
CA HIS A 118 -23.78 -2.63 2.46
C HIS A 118 -22.59 -3.34 1.76
N PHE A 119 -22.84 -4.07 0.67
CA PHE A 119 -21.82 -4.77 -0.11
C PHE A 119 -20.85 -3.84 -0.86
N GLN A 120 -21.21 -2.57 -1.06
CA GLN A 120 -20.33 -1.59 -1.71
C GLN A 120 -19.21 -1.09 -0.79
N ARG A 121 -19.26 -1.43 0.50
CA ARG A 121 -18.15 -1.20 1.43
C ARG A 121 -16.92 -2.06 1.15
N ARG A 122 -17.15 -3.26 0.58
CA ARG A 122 -16.13 -4.22 0.16
C ARG A 122 -16.45 -4.77 -1.24
N PRO A 123 -16.38 -3.93 -2.28
CA PRO A 123 -16.94 -4.23 -3.60
C PRO A 123 -16.13 -5.26 -4.40
N ALA A 124 -14.88 -5.50 -4.02
CA ALA A 124 -14.01 -6.53 -4.56
C ALA A 124 -13.79 -7.69 -3.57
N LEU A 125 -14.76 -7.98 -2.69
CA LEU A 125 -14.61 -9.06 -1.70
C LEU A 125 -14.40 -10.44 -2.35
N TRP A 126 -14.98 -10.65 -3.54
CA TRP A 126 -14.70 -11.83 -4.37
C TRP A 126 -13.22 -11.92 -4.79
N SER A 127 -12.55 -10.79 -5.06
CA SER A 127 -11.12 -10.75 -5.38
C SER A 127 -10.27 -11.02 -4.16
N ASN A 128 -10.63 -10.39 -3.03
CA ASN A 128 -10.02 -10.64 -1.72
C ASN A 128 -10.02 -12.14 -1.39
N ARG A 129 -11.20 -12.77 -1.50
CA ARG A 129 -11.41 -14.19 -1.16
C ARG A 129 -10.74 -15.10 -2.16
N TYR A 130 -10.69 -14.74 -3.45
CA TYR A 130 -9.85 -15.46 -4.41
C TYR A 130 -8.37 -15.45 -4.01
N ILE A 131 -7.80 -14.31 -3.63
CA ILE A 131 -6.40 -14.26 -3.18
C ILE A 131 -6.20 -15.12 -1.93
N VAL A 132 -7.05 -14.97 -0.91
CA VAL A 132 -6.89 -15.67 0.36
C VAL A 132 -7.12 -17.18 0.23
N GLU A 133 -8.30 -17.57 -0.26
CA GLU A 133 -8.77 -18.95 -0.26
C GLU A 133 -8.18 -19.76 -1.43
N ARG A 134 -8.07 -19.15 -2.62
CA ARG A 134 -7.59 -19.83 -3.83
C ARG A 134 -6.09 -19.69 -4.01
N LEU A 135 -5.57 -18.47 -4.13
CA LEU A 135 -4.16 -18.26 -4.45
C LEU A 135 -3.23 -18.61 -3.27
N ALA A 136 -3.47 -18.03 -2.09
CA ALA A 136 -2.57 -18.18 -0.95
C ALA A 136 -2.69 -19.55 -0.29
N GLN A 137 -3.91 -20.06 -0.10
CA GLN A 137 -4.13 -21.34 0.61
C GLN A 137 -4.04 -22.56 -0.32
N ALA A 138 -4.81 -22.59 -1.42
CA ALA A 138 -4.85 -23.76 -2.30
C ALA A 138 -3.65 -23.83 -3.26
N HIS A 139 -3.33 -22.72 -3.93
CA HIS A 139 -2.23 -22.66 -4.89
C HIS A 139 -0.88 -22.34 -4.24
N ARG A 140 -0.84 -21.96 -2.95
CA ARG A 140 0.37 -21.59 -2.21
C ARG A 140 1.19 -20.50 -2.91
N TRP A 141 0.50 -19.46 -3.38
CA TRP A 141 1.05 -18.35 -4.16
C TRP A 141 1.70 -18.73 -5.50
N ASP A 142 1.38 -19.91 -6.05
CA ASP A 142 1.73 -20.26 -7.43
C ASP A 142 0.88 -19.48 -8.43
N VAL A 143 1.38 -18.29 -8.82
CA VAL A 143 0.72 -17.38 -9.75
C VAL A 143 0.55 -17.95 -11.16
N SER A 144 1.30 -18.99 -11.54
CA SER A 144 1.17 -19.63 -12.85
C SER A 144 -0.19 -20.31 -13.05
N LYS A 145 -0.87 -20.63 -11.94
CA LYS A 145 -2.22 -21.20 -11.91
C LYS A 145 -3.33 -20.15 -12.03
N VAL A 146 -2.99 -18.88 -11.89
CA VAL A 146 -3.97 -17.79 -11.95
C VAL A 146 -4.26 -17.44 -13.40
N ASN A 147 -5.48 -17.75 -13.84
CA ASN A 147 -5.99 -17.34 -15.14
C ASN A 147 -7.51 -17.15 -15.07
N ALA A 148 -8.11 -16.65 -16.16
CA ALA A 148 -9.55 -16.39 -16.20
C ALA A 148 -10.42 -17.64 -15.96
N ASP A 149 -9.94 -18.83 -16.35
CA ASP A 149 -10.69 -20.07 -16.16
C ASP A 149 -10.64 -20.53 -14.71
N ASP A 150 -9.48 -20.43 -14.03
CA ASP A 150 -9.37 -20.72 -12.60
C ASP A 150 -10.19 -19.75 -11.73
N ILE A 151 -10.14 -18.45 -12.05
CA ILE A 151 -10.96 -17.43 -11.36
C ILE A 151 -12.45 -17.71 -11.58
N GLN A 152 -12.84 -18.05 -12.80
CA GLN A 152 -14.23 -18.41 -13.10
C GLN A 152 -14.68 -19.64 -12.31
N ALA A 153 -13.88 -20.72 -12.31
CA ALA A 153 -14.20 -21.93 -11.56
C ALA A 153 -14.35 -21.67 -10.05
N PHE A 154 -13.53 -20.79 -9.48
CA PHE A 154 -13.67 -20.35 -8.09
C PHE A 154 -15.00 -19.64 -7.84
N LEU A 155 -15.36 -18.67 -8.70
CA LEU A 155 -16.57 -17.87 -8.53
C LEU A 155 -17.86 -18.67 -8.78
N ASP A 156 -17.86 -19.54 -9.81
CA ASP A 156 -19.03 -20.38 -10.15
C ASP A 156 -19.28 -21.44 -9.06
N GLY A 157 -18.25 -21.82 -8.31
CA GLY A 157 -18.34 -22.77 -7.20
C GLY A 157 -18.78 -22.16 -5.87
N ASP A 158 -18.94 -20.84 -5.75
CA ASP A 158 -19.19 -20.17 -4.47
C ASP A 158 -20.59 -19.54 -4.39
N GLY A 159 -21.38 -19.98 -3.41
CA GLY A 159 -22.74 -19.48 -3.18
C GLY A 159 -22.82 -18.00 -2.78
N ARG A 160 -21.70 -17.39 -2.34
CA ARG A 160 -21.58 -15.96 -2.06
C ARG A 160 -21.62 -15.11 -3.33
N TYR A 161 -21.29 -15.66 -4.49
CA TYR A 161 -21.28 -14.92 -5.75
C TYR A 161 -22.69 -14.63 -6.29
N LYS A 162 -23.05 -13.34 -6.39
CA LYS A 162 -24.40 -12.88 -6.78
C LYS A 162 -24.41 -12.15 -8.12
N ALA A 163 -24.12 -12.86 -9.21
CA ALA A 163 -24.29 -12.35 -10.57
C ALA A 163 -24.65 -13.47 -11.58
N LYS A 164 -25.21 -13.08 -12.74
CA LYS A 164 -25.64 -14.03 -13.78
C LYS A 164 -24.49 -14.74 -14.49
N THR A 165 -23.34 -14.07 -14.61
CA THR A 165 -22.17 -14.59 -15.34
C THR A 165 -20.90 -14.15 -14.65
N SER A 166 -20.01 -15.09 -14.35
CA SER A 166 -18.66 -14.84 -13.83
C SER A 166 -17.62 -14.56 -14.93
N ARG A 167 -17.82 -15.07 -16.15
CA ARG A 167 -16.81 -15.01 -17.23
C ARG A 167 -16.18 -13.65 -17.43
N LYS A 168 -17.00 -12.61 -17.61
CA LYS A 168 -16.50 -11.25 -17.87
C LYS A 168 -15.74 -10.67 -16.68
N LEU A 169 -16.18 -10.98 -15.46
CA LEU A 169 -15.48 -10.61 -14.24
C LEU A 169 -14.10 -11.28 -14.20
N SER A 170 -14.05 -12.59 -14.44
CA SER A 170 -12.82 -13.37 -14.41
C SER A 170 -11.81 -12.91 -15.44
N THR A 171 -12.25 -12.59 -16.67
CA THR A 171 -11.38 -12.02 -17.70
C THR A 171 -10.83 -10.66 -17.27
N ASN A 172 -11.68 -9.77 -16.74
CA ASN A 172 -11.23 -8.45 -16.28
C ASN A 172 -10.29 -8.55 -15.07
N LEU A 173 -10.55 -9.48 -14.14
CA LEU A 173 -9.70 -9.69 -12.97
C LEU A 173 -8.35 -10.26 -13.37
N ASN A 174 -8.33 -11.29 -14.23
CA ASN A 174 -7.08 -11.84 -14.75
C ASN A 174 -6.24 -10.75 -15.42
N PHE A 175 -6.88 -9.92 -16.25
CA PHE A 175 -6.20 -8.80 -16.89
C PHE A 175 -5.66 -7.78 -15.87
N LEU A 176 -6.44 -7.43 -14.84
CA LEU A 176 -5.98 -6.58 -13.74
C LEU A 176 -4.76 -7.19 -13.01
N TYR A 177 -4.75 -8.49 -12.76
CA TYR A 177 -3.62 -9.18 -12.14
C TYR A 177 -2.35 -9.16 -13.00
N GLN A 178 -2.51 -9.30 -14.32
CA GLN A 178 -1.41 -9.20 -15.27
C GLN A 178 -0.81 -7.79 -15.28
N ILE A 179 -1.62 -6.75 -15.47
CA ILE A 179 -1.12 -5.37 -15.54
C ILE A 179 -0.70 -4.82 -14.18
N GLY A 180 -1.24 -5.36 -13.08
CA GLY A 180 -0.89 -5.00 -11.72
C GLY A 180 0.35 -5.72 -11.17
N GLY A 181 0.94 -6.65 -11.92
CA GLY A 181 2.14 -7.38 -11.54
C GLY A 181 1.94 -8.33 -10.36
N LEU A 182 0.86 -9.15 -10.37
CA LEU A 182 0.58 -10.12 -9.32
C LEU A 182 1.74 -11.12 -9.10
N ASP A 183 2.46 -11.46 -10.17
CA ASP A 183 3.66 -12.31 -10.13
C ASP A 183 4.76 -11.74 -9.22
N SER A 184 4.90 -10.43 -9.20
CA SER A 184 5.86 -9.71 -8.38
C SER A 184 5.41 -9.52 -6.92
N VAL A 185 4.15 -9.84 -6.59
CA VAL A 185 3.64 -9.77 -5.19
C VAL A 185 4.23 -10.88 -4.33
N VAL A 186 4.65 -12.00 -4.94
CA VAL A 186 5.21 -13.19 -4.28
C VAL A 186 6.70 -13.02 -3.93
N ALA A 187 7.29 -11.85 -4.17
CA ALA A 187 8.68 -11.60 -3.84
C ALA A 187 8.99 -11.97 -2.37
N ASP A 188 10.08 -12.74 -2.18
CA ASP A 188 10.55 -13.15 -0.86
C ASP A 188 11.05 -11.97 -0.03
N THR A 189 11.43 -10.88 -0.69
CA THR A 189 12.03 -9.69 -0.06
C THR A 189 11.04 -8.52 0.04
N ILE A 190 11.32 -7.59 0.95
CA ILE A 190 10.51 -6.38 1.12
C ILE A 190 10.79 -5.38 0.00
N GLU A 191 9.73 -5.00 -0.70
CA GLU A 191 9.74 -3.92 -1.70
C GLU A 191 9.02 -2.66 -1.22
N ARG A 192 9.22 -1.55 -1.94
CA ARG A 192 8.57 -0.26 -1.66
C ARG A 192 7.05 -0.36 -1.62
N TRP A 193 6.45 -1.09 -2.56
CA TRP A 193 4.98 -1.26 -2.60
C TRP A 193 4.45 -1.93 -1.33
N TRP A 194 5.17 -2.91 -0.78
CA TRP A 194 4.73 -3.70 0.37
C TRP A 194 4.69 -2.84 1.65
N MET A 195 5.69 -1.97 1.82
CA MET A 195 5.67 -1.00 2.93
C MET A 195 4.56 0.04 2.80
N ASN A 196 4.25 0.47 1.57
CA ASN A 196 3.12 1.36 1.33
C ASN A 196 1.79 0.62 1.54
N ALA A 197 1.71 -0.68 1.21
CA ALA A 197 0.54 -1.50 1.44
C ALA A 197 0.21 -1.65 2.93
N SER A 198 1.23 -1.79 3.79
CA SER A 198 1.01 -1.85 5.24
C SER A 198 0.47 -0.53 5.80
N PHE A 199 1.00 0.62 5.36
CA PHE A 199 0.47 1.94 5.71
C PHE A 199 -0.95 2.15 5.19
N LEU A 200 -1.23 1.74 3.94
CA LEU A 200 -2.56 1.82 3.35
C LEU A 200 -3.60 1.02 4.13
N ALA A 201 -3.27 -0.23 4.47
CA ALA A 201 -4.15 -1.08 5.25
C ALA A 201 -4.38 -0.49 6.65
N ALA A 202 -3.32 -0.04 7.32
CA ALA A 202 -3.41 0.59 8.63
C ALA A 202 -4.26 1.88 8.60
N ASP A 203 -4.12 2.72 7.56
CA ASP A 203 -4.94 3.92 7.37
C ASP A 203 -6.43 3.60 7.38
N ARG A 204 -6.82 2.63 6.56
CA ARG A 204 -8.22 2.23 6.38
C ARG A 204 -8.78 1.54 7.61
N LEU A 205 -8.00 0.68 8.27
CA LEU A 205 -8.39 -0.02 9.49
C LEU A 205 -8.57 0.94 10.68
N CYS A 206 -7.71 1.95 10.80
CA CYS A 206 -7.86 3.01 11.80
C CYS A 206 -9.12 3.84 11.54
N ARG A 207 -9.35 4.28 10.29
CA ARG A 207 -10.53 5.09 9.93
C ARG A 207 -11.85 4.33 10.10
N LEU A 208 -11.86 3.02 9.83
CA LEU A 208 -13.02 2.16 10.08
C LEU A 208 -13.17 1.73 11.54
N GLN A 209 -12.27 2.18 12.43
CA GLN A 209 -12.24 1.85 13.86
C GLN A 209 -12.10 0.35 14.17
N TYR A 210 -11.56 -0.44 13.24
CA TYR A 210 -11.13 -1.81 13.54
C TYR A 210 -9.92 -1.80 14.48
N ALA A 211 -8.93 -0.97 14.18
CA ALA A 211 -7.87 -0.63 15.12
C ALA A 211 -8.34 0.48 16.07
N ARG A 212 -8.95 0.11 17.20
CA ARG A 212 -9.58 1.06 18.15
C ARG A 212 -8.62 2.06 18.80
N ARG A 213 -7.32 1.78 18.77
CA ARG A 213 -6.27 2.62 19.35
C ARG A 213 -5.12 2.71 18.36
N LEU A 214 -4.51 3.88 18.27
CA LEU A 214 -3.29 4.08 17.49
C LEU A 214 -2.08 3.54 18.27
N ASN A 215 -1.91 2.21 18.27
CA ASN A 215 -0.75 1.53 18.82
C ASN A 215 -0.44 0.25 18.02
N VAL A 216 0.77 -0.27 18.18
CA VAL A 216 1.28 -1.41 17.39
C VAL A 216 0.41 -2.65 17.55
N SER A 217 -0.04 -2.99 18.77
CA SER A 217 -0.85 -4.20 19.03
C SER A 217 -2.19 -4.13 18.32
N ALA A 218 -2.95 -3.05 18.53
CA ALA A 218 -4.30 -2.92 17.99
C ALA A 218 -4.32 -2.89 16.46
N ILE A 219 -3.28 -2.31 15.85
CA ILE A 219 -3.14 -2.29 14.38
C ILE A 219 -2.70 -3.67 13.88
N GLY A 220 -1.75 -4.33 14.56
CA GLY A 220 -1.31 -5.68 14.22
C GLY A 220 -2.46 -6.69 14.26
N GLU A 221 -3.25 -6.67 15.33
CA GLU A 221 -4.46 -7.50 15.48
C GLU A 221 -5.46 -7.27 14.34
N ALA A 222 -5.72 -6.01 13.99
CA ALA A 222 -6.61 -5.68 12.88
C ALA A 222 -6.03 -6.12 11.52
N LEU A 223 -4.71 -6.02 11.30
CA LEU A 223 -4.09 -6.52 10.07
C LEU A 223 -4.18 -8.05 9.96
N ASP A 224 -4.03 -8.76 11.08
CA ASP A 224 -4.17 -10.21 11.14
C ASP A 224 -5.64 -10.63 10.90
N GLU A 225 -6.61 -9.95 11.50
CA GLU A 225 -8.05 -10.18 11.28
C GLU A 225 -8.45 -10.00 9.80
N PHE A 226 -7.82 -9.04 9.12
CA PHE A 226 -8.03 -8.76 7.69
C PHE A 226 -7.05 -9.50 6.77
N GLU A 227 -6.34 -10.50 7.30
CA GLU A 227 -5.50 -11.43 6.55
C GLU A 227 -4.42 -10.74 5.70
N PHE A 228 -3.86 -9.63 6.21
CA PHE A 228 -2.88 -8.80 5.49
C PHE A 228 -1.73 -9.63 4.90
N SER A 229 -1.20 -10.59 5.68
CA SER A 229 -0.11 -11.46 5.23
C SER A 229 -0.52 -12.33 4.03
N LEU A 230 -1.74 -12.88 4.03
CA LEU A 230 -2.26 -13.68 2.91
C LEU A 230 -2.59 -12.83 1.67
N LEU A 231 -2.80 -11.52 1.83
CA LEU A 231 -3.04 -10.60 0.72
C LEU A 231 -1.75 -9.99 0.14
N SER A 232 -0.62 -10.11 0.84
CA SER A 232 0.65 -9.40 0.52
C SER A 232 1.84 -10.35 0.29
N GLY A 233 1.58 -11.52 -0.28
CA GLY A 233 2.63 -12.48 -0.66
C GLY A 233 3.09 -13.40 0.48
N GLY A 234 2.24 -13.66 1.47
CA GLY A 234 2.51 -14.60 2.57
C GLY A 234 3.36 -14.02 3.71
N LYS A 235 3.63 -14.88 4.70
CA LYS A 235 4.43 -14.55 5.89
C LYS A 235 5.81 -15.20 5.78
N ASN A 236 6.85 -14.41 6.02
CA ASN A 236 8.20 -14.89 6.28
C ASN A 236 8.85 -14.10 7.43
N VAL A 237 10.06 -14.48 7.83
CA VAL A 237 10.76 -13.85 8.97
C VAL A 237 11.05 -12.38 8.69
N GLU A 238 11.50 -12.04 7.48
CA GLU A 238 11.79 -10.66 7.07
C GLU A 238 10.53 -9.78 7.11
N LYS A 239 9.43 -10.21 6.48
CA LYS A 239 8.11 -9.55 6.50
C LYS A 239 7.58 -9.38 7.91
N SER A 240 7.76 -10.38 8.78
CA SER A 240 7.32 -10.28 10.18
C SER A 240 8.11 -9.22 10.95
N TYR A 241 9.43 -9.19 10.78
CA TYR A 241 10.28 -8.16 11.39
C TYR A 241 9.99 -6.77 10.82
N ALA A 242 9.93 -6.64 9.49
CA ALA A 242 9.64 -5.39 8.80
C ALA A 242 8.27 -4.83 9.19
N LEU A 243 7.23 -5.67 9.28
CA LEU A 243 5.89 -5.22 9.66
C LEU A 243 5.90 -4.57 11.04
N LYS A 244 6.52 -5.20 12.03
CA LYS A 244 6.62 -4.64 13.38
C LYS A 244 7.26 -3.25 13.37
N ARG A 245 8.40 -3.11 12.67
CA ARG A 245 9.13 -1.83 12.55
C ARG A 245 8.32 -0.75 11.85
N LEU A 246 7.59 -1.13 10.79
CA LEU A 246 6.71 -0.21 10.06
C LEU A 246 5.51 0.23 10.91
N LEU A 247 4.95 -0.64 11.75
CA LEU A 247 3.87 -0.25 12.65
C LEU A 247 4.35 0.71 13.74
N GLU A 248 5.54 0.49 14.29
CA GLU A 248 6.17 1.44 15.22
C GLU A 248 6.35 2.83 14.55
N MET A 249 6.84 2.84 13.30
CA MET A 249 6.97 4.05 12.49
C MET A 249 5.59 4.71 12.25
N TYR A 250 4.60 3.95 11.81
CA TYR A 250 3.25 4.42 11.50
C TYR A 250 2.58 5.10 12.70
N VAL A 251 2.66 4.48 13.88
CA VAL A 251 2.12 5.05 15.12
C VAL A 251 2.79 6.38 15.45
N SER A 252 4.11 6.47 15.24
CA SER A 252 4.91 7.64 15.65
C SER A 252 4.76 8.84 14.74
N VAL A 253 4.45 8.60 13.47
CA VAL A 253 4.07 9.66 12.55
C VAL A 253 2.61 10.12 12.75
N GLY A 254 1.87 9.51 13.69
CA GLY A 254 0.48 9.86 14.00
C GLY A 254 -0.57 9.11 13.18
N GLY A 255 -0.18 8.01 12.51
CA GLY A 255 -1.08 7.20 11.70
C GLY A 255 -1.74 8.01 10.57
N PRO A 256 -3.07 8.01 10.43
CA PRO A 256 -3.75 8.76 9.36
C PRO A 256 -3.55 10.27 9.47
N ALA A 257 -3.38 10.80 10.68
CA ALA A 257 -3.22 12.24 10.92
C ALA A 257 -1.87 12.80 10.40
N ARG A 258 -0.96 11.94 9.93
CA ARG A 258 0.35 12.36 9.37
C ARG A 258 0.21 13.35 8.22
N PHE A 259 -0.85 13.22 7.41
CA PHE A 259 -1.08 14.11 6.27
C PHE A 259 -1.50 15.52 6.71
N GLU A 260 -2.40 15.62 7.69
CA GLU A 260 -2.81 16.90 8.29
C GLU A 260 -1.61 17.60 8.96
N ARG A 261 -0.82 16.84 9.73
CA ARG A 261 0.42 17.35 10.36
C ARG A 261 1.42 17.86 9.33
N SER A 262 1.50 17.21 8.17
CA SER A 262 2.37 17.66 7.08
C SER A 262 1.91 19.00 6.49
N VAL A 263 0.60 19.16 6.28
CA VAL A 263 0.02 20.44 5.85
C VAL A 263 0.29 21.54 6.88
N GLU A 264 0.08 21.25 8.17
CA GLU A 264 0.40 22.19 9.26
C GLU A 264 1.90 22.56 9.30
N ALA A 265 2.79 21.58 9.13
CA ALA A 265 4.23 21.81 9.14
C ALA A 265 4.68 22.71 7.98
N ILE A 266 4.10 22.52 6.80
CA ILE A 266 4.35 23.37 5.62
C ILE A 266 3.81 24.79 5.88
N ASN A 267 2.55 24.91 6.32
CA ASN A 267 1.90 26.21 6.51
C ASN A 267 2.53 27.04 7.64
N SER A 268 3.05 26.39 8.68
CA SER A 268 3.73 27.04 9.80
C SER A 268 5.22 27.33 9.56
N GLY A 269 5.78 26.94 8.41
CA GLY A 269 7.19 27.10 8.10
C GLY A 269 8.12 26.20 8.93
N ARG A 270 7.60 25.14 9.56
CA ARG A 270 8.42 24.13 10.27
C ARG A 270 9.21 23.23 9.32
N THR A 271 8.85 23.20 8.05
CA THR A 271 9.65 22.60 6.97
C THR A 271 9.77 23.57 5.80
N ASN A 272 10.99 23.71 5.28
CA ASN A 272 11.27 24.54 4.12
C ASN A 272 11.15 23.78 2.79
N ASP A 273 11.17 22.44 2.84
CA ASP A 273 10.91 21.58 1.68
C ASP A 273 9.49 20.97 1.82
N PRO A 274 8.55 21.27 0.91
CA PRO A 274 7.20 20.71 0.94
C PRO A 274 7.10 19.32 0.29
N ARG A 275 8.21 18.78 -0.22
CA ARG A 275 8.26 17.47 -0.89
C ARG A 275 8.38 16.33 0.13
N PRO A 276 7.89 15.12 -0.19
CA PRO A 276 8.10 13.95 0.65
C PRO A 276 9.57 13.60 0.84
N TYR A 277 9.87 12.98 1.99
CA TYR A 277 11.19 12.44 2.32
C TYR A 277 11.12 10.91 2.49
N GLY A 278 12.27 10.25 2.58
CA GLY A 278 12.40 8.82 2.82
C GLY A 278 12.90 8.51 4.23
N LEU A 279 12.47 7.38 4.80
CA LEU A 279 13.11 6.74 5.93
C LEU A 279 13.59 5.35 5.55
N VAL A 280 14.84 5.05 5.86
CA VAL A 280 15.47 3.74 5.67
C VAL A 280 15.75 3.14 7.03
N ASP A 281 15.25 1.93 7.31
CA ASP A 281 15.77 1.14 8.44
C ASP A 281 17.13 0.56 8.02
N LYS A 282 18.21 0.91 8.73
CA LYS A 282 19.57 0.44 8.43
C LYS A 282 19.70 -1.08 8.52
N LYS A 283 18.81 -1.76 9.25
CA LYS A 283 18.75 -3.23 9.32
C LYS A 283 17.96 -3.84 8.17
N LEU A 284 17.13 -3.05 7.48
CA LEU A 284 16.35 -3.44 6.30
C LEU A 284 16.45 -2.35 5.20
N PRO A 285 17.65 -2.11 4.65
CA PRO A 285 17.87 -0.96 3.77
C PRO A 285 17.22 -1.11 2.39
N ARG A 286 16.69 -2.29 2.04
CA ARG A 286 16.21 -2.64 0.70
C ARG A 286 15.12 -1.72 0.18
N ALA A 287 14.27 -1.23 1.08
CA ALA A 287 13.14 -0.41 0.69
C ALA A 287 13.00 0.78 1.66
N PRO A 288 13.21 2.03 1.19
CA PRO A 288 12.88 3.22 1.97
C PRO A 288 11.36 3.45 1.98
N LYS A 289 10.80 3.77 3.15
CA LYS A 289 9.41 4.24 3.27
C LYS A 289 9.36 5.74 3.00
N SER A 290 8.55 6.15 2.03
CA SER A 290 8.27 7.58 1.82
C SER A 290 7.25 8.11 2.83
N LEU A 291 7.47 9.34 3.30
CA LEU A 291 6.60 10.00 4.28
C LEU A 291 6.32 11.46 3.88
N PRO A 292 5.15 12.03 4.26
CA PRO A 292 4.80 13.42 3.97
C PRO A 292 5.76 14.41 4.64
N ALA A 293 6.00 15.56 4.01
CA ALA A 293 6.93 16.58 4.49
C ALA A 293 6.70 17.01 5.95
N GLY A 294 7.78 17.28 6.69
CA GLY A 294 7.71 17.86 8.03
C GLY A 294 7.28 16.91 9.16
N VAL A 295 6.85 15.69 8.86
CA VAL A 295 6.37 14.73 9.88
C VAL A 295 7.50 14.14 10.74
N VAL A 296 8.76 14.15 10.27
CA VAL A 296 9.93 13.76 11.09
C VAL A 296 10.04 14.60 12.36
N ASN A 297 9.65 15.87 12.30
CA ASN A 297 9.76 16.79 13.44
C ASN A 297 8.86 16.38 14.62
N THR A 298 7.95 15.42 14.44
CA THR A 298 7.13 14.83 15.50
C THR A 298 7.64 13.48 16.00
N MET A 299 8.78 13.00 15.49
CA MET A 299 9.36 11.71 15.86
C MET A 299 10.40 11.93 16.97
N ASP A 300 9.96 11.91 18.23
CA ASP A 300 10.85 12.06 19.39
C ASP A 300 11.90 10.93 19.53
N TRP A 301 11.75 9.84 18.77
CA TRP A 301 12.59 8.65 18.87
C TRP A 301 13.00 8.13 17.49
N LEU A 302 13.54 8.94 16.57
CA LEU A 302 14.28 8.32 15.45
C LEU A 302 15.48 7.57 16.04
N ASP A 303 15.26 6.29 16.40
CA ASP A 303 16.29 5.39 16.88
C ASP A 303 17.41 5.44 15.85
N ALA A 304 18.65 5.41 16.32
CA ALA A 304 19.85 5.48 15.50
C ALA A 304 19.87 4.41 14.38
N SER A 305 18.97 3.42 14.44
CA SER A 305 18.65 2.48 13.38
C SER A 305 18.09 3.09 12.09
N TYR A 306 17.52 4.30 12.08
CA TYR A 306 16.95 4.90 10.88
C TYR A 306 17.87 5.95 10.24
N GLU A 307 17.78 6.09 8.92
CA GLU A 307 18.42 7.16 8.13
C GLU A 307 17.34 7.94 7.37
N VAL A 308 17.41 9.26 7.44
CA VAL A 308 16.51 10.16 6.70
C VAL A 308 17.12 10.41 5.34
N LEU A 309 16.31 10.23 4.29
CA LEU A 309 16.64 10.60 2.93
C LEU A 309 15.82 11.82 2.53
N ASN A 310 16.43 12.84 1.95
CA ASN A 310 15.69 13.90 1.30
C ASN A 310 14.94 13.39 0.05
N HIS A 311 14.14 14.24 -0.58
CA HIS A 311 13.31 13.82 -1.72
C HIS A 311 14.12 13.25 -2.90
N ASP A 312 15.26 13.88 -3.19
CA ASP A 312 16.09 13.53 -4.34
C ASP A 312 16.90 12.26 -4.05
N GLU A 313 17.39 12.10 -2.82
CA GLU A 313 18.00 10.85 -2.31
C GLU A 313 17.00 9.69 -2.30
N LEU A 314 15.74 9.91 -1.91
CA LEU A 314 14.70 8.89 -1.94
C LEU A 314 14.40 8.42 -3.37
N LYS A 315 14.44 9.35 -4.34
CA LYS A 315 14.24 9.04 -5.77
C LYS A 315 15.41 8.28 -6.37
N ALA A 316 16.63 8.66 -6.03
CA ALA A 316 17.86 8.05 -6.49
C ALA A 316 18.34 6.89 -5.61
N PHE A 317 17.51 6.43 -4.67
CA PHE A 317 17.93 5.45 -3.67
C PHE A 317 18.32 4.12 -4.33
N ASP A 318 19.56 3.72 -4.08
CA ASP A 318 20.12 2.44 -4.48
C ASP A 318 20.63 1.71 -3.24
N VAL A 319 20.14 0.48 -3.03
CA VAL A 319 20.44 -0.29 -1.83
C VAL A 319 21.92 -0.69 -1.75
N ASP A 320 22.53 -1.03 -2.88
CA ASP A 320 23.92 -1.52 -2.91
C ASP A 320 24.88 -0.37 -2.62
N MET A 321 24.62 0.80 -3.20
CA MET A 321 25.34 2.03 -2.91
C MET A 321 25.18 2.43 -1.44
N PHE A 322 23.95 2.41 -0.92
CA PHE A 322 23.67 2.74 0.48
C PHE A 322 24.43 1.84 1.45
N VAL A 323 24.38 0.51 1.24
CA VAL A 323 25.10 -0.47 2.09
C VAL A 323 26.61 -0.28 1.98
N ARG A 324 27.12 -0.01 0.78
CA ARG A 324 28.55 0.24 0.54
C ARG A 324 29.02 1.48 1.30
N GLU A 325 28.32 2.60 1.18
CA GLU A 325 28.66 3.85 1.86
C GLU A 325 28.55 3.73 3.38
N ALA A 326 27.50 3.08 3.88
CA ALA A 326 27.36 2.79 5.30
C ALA A 326 28.55 1.95 5.84
N SER A 327 28.98 0.95 5.07
CA SER A 327 30.12 0.09 5.42
C SER A 327 31.44 0.88 5.44
N VAL A 328 31.68 1.74 4.44
CA VAL A 328 32.86 2.61 4.41
C VAL A 328 32.87 3.56 5.60
N ARG A 329 31.73 4.22 5.91
CA ARG A 329 31.60 5.11 7.07
C ARG A 329 31.86 4.37 8.40
N ALA A 330 31.34 3.16 8.55
CA ALA A 330 31.58 2.33 9.74
C ALA A 330 33.06 1.95 9.89
N LEU A 331 33.71 1.53 8.80
CA LEU A 331 35.14 1.18 8.78
C LEU A 331 36.02 2.38 9.12
N SER A 332 35.72 3.57 8.59
CA SER A 332 36.44 4.80 8.93
C SER A 332 36.33 5.13 10.42
N LYS A 333 35.13 5.05 11.01
CA LYS A 333 34.94 5.26 12.46
C LYS A 333 35.70 4.25 13.33
N ILE A 334 35.78 2.99 12.91
CA ILE A 334 36.55 1.95 13.61
C ILE A 334 38.04 2.30 13.58
N ARG A 335 38.55 2.71 12.40
CA ARG A 335 39.95 3.14 12.23
C ARG A 335 40.29 4.38 13.06
N GLU A 336 39.43 5.40 13.03
CA GLU A 336 39.59 6.65 13.79
C GLU A 336 39.61 6.40 15.32
N ARG A 337 38.82 5.44 15.80
CA ARG A 337 38.79 5.03 17.21
C ARG A 337 39.97 4.13 17.62
N GLY A 338 40.89 3.82 16.70
CA GLY A 338 42.01 2.92 16.95
C GLY A 338 41.59 1.49 17.27
N ILE A 339 40.34 1.11 16.97
CA ILE A 339 39.81 -0.22 17.24
C ILE A 339 40.42 -1.16 16.21
N LYS A 340 41.34 -2.02 16.65
CA LYS A 340 41.89 -3.09 15.81
C LYS A 340 40.89 -4.24 15.76
N PRO A 341 40.42 -4.68 14.58
CA PRO A 341 39.61 -5.89 14.47
C PRO A 341 40.35 -7.07 15.08
N THR A 342 39.71 -7.80 15.99
CA THR A 342 40.26 -9.02 16.59
C THR A 342 40.23 -10.22 15.65
N MET A 343 39.50 -10.12 14.54
CA MET A 343 39.38 -11.14 13.51
C MET A 343 39.81 -10.57 12.15
N SER A 344 40.57 -11.36 11.39
CA SER A 344 40.94 -11.03 10.02
C SER A 344 39.76 -11.24 9.06
N SER A 345 39.83 -10.63 7.88
CA SER A 345 38.84 -10.85 6.81
C SER A 345 38.75 -12.31 6.37
N SER A 346 39.83 -13.08 6.49
CA SER A 346 39.86 -14.53 6.26
C SER A 346 39.07 -15.31 7.32
N ASP A 347 39.15 -14.92 8.59
CA ASP A 347 38.44 -15.58 9.68
C ASP A 347 36.92 -15.35 9.58
N LEU A 348 36.54 -14.14 9.18
CA LEU A 348 35.14 -13.74 8.95
C LEU A 348 34.52 -14.52 7.76
N MET A 349 35.29 -14.69 6.69
CA MET A 349 34.90 -15.51 5.53
C MET A 349 34.78 -17.00 5.87
N ALA A 350 35.60 -17.52 6.79
CA ALA A 350 35.51 -18.91 7.26
C ALA A 350 34.24 -19.14 8.09
N LEU A 351 33.84 -18.17 8.92
CA LEU A 351 32.60 -18.21 9.70
C LEU A 351 31.33 -18.14 8.84
N MET A 352 31.34 -17.36 7.76
CA MET A 352 30.17 -17.22 6.87
C MET A 352 29.97 -18.38 5.89
N ARG A 353 30.95 -19.27 5.72
CA ARG A 353 30.86 -20.48 4.89
C ARG A 353 30.46 -21.72 5.70
N GLY A 354 30.19 -21.57 7.00
CA GLY A 354 29.74 -22.62 7.90
C GLY A 354 28.26 -22.94 7.73
#